data_AF-A0A399SNV9-F1
#
_entry.id   AF-A0A399SNV9-F1
#
_cell.length_a   1.000
_cell.length_b   1.000
_cell.length_c   1.000
_cell.angle_alpha   90.00
_cell.angle_beta   90.00
_cell.angle_gamma   90.00
#
_symmetry.space_group_name_H-M   'P 1'
#
loop_
_entity.id
_entity.type
_entity.pdbx_description
1 polymer ?
#
loop_
_entity_poly.entity_id
_entity_poly.type
_entity_poly.pdbx_seq_one_letter_code
_entity_poly.pdbx_strand_id
1 'polypeptide(L)'
;ERATSAVARCARRLAGDAWSDKGGGTSGALWGLVLQAVGDALDDEDADPVTARAVAAGVGAARDAVMGHGKAALGDKTMVDALVPFADALTERVGSGASLADAWAAASDAAREAA
;
A
#
# COMPACT_ATOMS: atom_id res chain seq x y z
N GLU A 1 5.11 -24.51 9.65
CA GLU A 1 5.23 -23.06 9.36
C GLU A 1 5.40 -22.75 7.88
N ARG A 2 6.52 -23.07 7.19
CA ARG A 2 6.76 -22.66 5.78
C ARG A 2 5.63 -22.91 4.75
N ALA A 3 4.85 -23.99 4.89
CA ALA A 3 3.73 -24.27 3.99
C ALA A 3 2.54 -23.31 4.19
N THR A 4 2.30 -22.87 5.42
CA THR A 4 1.27 -21.88 5.77
C THR A 4 1.63 -20.51 5.18
N SER A 5 2.91 -20.13 5.26
CA SER A 5 3.49 -18.91 4.64
C SER A 5 3.22 -18.84 3.14
N ALA A 6 3.44 -19.95 2.44
CA ALA A 6 3.30 -20.01 1.00
C ALA A 6 1.82 -19.90 0.60
N VAL A 7 0.93 -20.51 1.37
CA VAL A 7 -0.52 -20.42 1.15
C VAL A 7 -1.04 -19.00 1.43
N ALA A 8 -0.56 -18.34 2.48
CA ALA A 8 -0.94 -16.97 2.80
C ALA A 8 -0.46 -15.97 1.73
N ARG A 9 0.79 -16.09 1.25
CA ARG A 9 1.29 -15.32 0.09
C ARG A 9 0.48 -15.56 -1.16
N CYS A 10 0.23 -16.83 -1.50
CA CYS A 10 -0.57 -17.18 -2.67
C CYS A 10 -1.98 -16.60 -2.57
N ALA A 11 -2.63 -16.67 -1.41
CA ALA A 11 -3.98 -16.11 -1.21
C ALA A 11 -4.01 -14.59 -1.40
N ARG A 12 -3.01 -13.84 -0.91
CA ARG A 12 -2.93 -12.39 -1.09
C ARG A 12 -2.62 -11.99 -2.53
N ARG A 13 -1.69 -12.71 -3.19
CA ARG A 13 -1.42 -12.52 -4.62
C ARG A 13 -2.66 -12.78 -5.46
N LEU A 14 -3.34 -13.90 -5.21
CA LEU A 14 -4.59 -14.26 -5.88
C LEU A 14 -5.71 -13.23 -5.60
N ALA A 15 -5.75 -12.61 -4.41
CA ALA A 15 -6.71 -11.55 -4.11
C ALA A 15 -6.40 -10.25 -4.89
N GLY A 16 -5.12 -9.89 -5.02
CA GLY A 16 -4.68 -8.76 -5.86
C GLY A 16 -4.97 -8.99 -7.34
N ASP A 17 -4.65 -10.19 -7.84
CA ASP A 17 -4.93 -10.61 -9.22
C ASP A 17 -6.45 -10.63 -9.48
N ALA A 18 -7.24 -11.20 -8.59
CA ALA A 18 -8.70 -11.24 -8.72
C ALA A 18 -9.34 -9.84 -8.69
N TRP A 19 -8.78 -8.90 -7.93
CA TRP A 19 -9.20 -7.51 -7.93
C TRP A 19 -8.83 -6.81 -9.25
N SER A 20 -7.63 -7.03 -9.76
CA SER A 20 -7.19 -6.51 -11.06
C SER A 20 -8.07 -7.03 -12.21
N ASP A 21 -8.35 -8.33 -12.22
CA ASP A 21 -9.19 -8.98 -13.23
C ASP A 21 -10.64 -8.48 -13.22
N LYS A 22 -11.19 -8.18 -12.04
CA LYS A 22 -12.55 -7.63 -11.92
C LYS A 22 -12.63 -6.11 -12.06
N GLY A 23 -11.56 -5.40 -11.74
CA GLY A 23 -11.52 -3.94 -11.72
C GLY A 23 -11.60 -3.31 -13.10
N GLY A 24 -11.13 -4.01 -14.15
CA GLY A 24 -11.16 -3.56 -15.53
C GLY A 24 -10.26 -2.34 -15.81
N GLY A 25 -9.50 -2.38 -16.91
CA GLY A 25 -8.65 -1.27 -17.35
C GLY A 25 -7.46 -0.96 -16.42
N THR A 26 -6.82 0.19 -16.65
CA THR A 26 -5.59 0.59 -15.94
C THR A 26 -5.77 0.70 -14.43
N SER A 27 -6.94 1.13 -13.96
CA SER A 27 -7.25 1.26 -12.54
C SER A 27 -7.25 -0.07 -11.79
N GLY A 28 -7.72 -1.16 -12.41
CA GLY A 28 -7.68 -2.50 -11.81
C GLY A 28 -6.24 -2.97 -11.56
N ALA A 29 -5.38 -2.81 -12.57
CA ALA A 29 -3.97 -3.17 -12.48
C ALA A 29 -3.23 -2.39 -11.39
N LEU A 30 -3.47 -1.08 -11.27
CA LEU A 30 -2.85 -0.24 -10.24
C LEU A 30 -3.26 -0.67 -8.82
N TRP A 31 -4.54 -0.96 -8.58
CA TRP A 31 -4.97 -1.46 -7.27
C TRP A 31 -4.43 -2.86 -6.97
N GLY A 32 -4.28 -3.72 -7.97
CA GLY A 32 -3.60 -5.01 -7.82
C GLY A 32 -2.17 -4.86 -7.30
N LEU A 33 -1.40 -3.92 -7.87
CA LEU A 33 -0.04 -3.61 -7.42
C LEU A 33 0.00 -3.11 -5.97
N VAL A 34 -0.92 -2.21 -5.61
CA VAL A 34 -1.01 -1.67 -4.25
C VAL A 34 -1.27 -2.80 -3.23
N LEU A 35 -2.27 -3.65 -3.50
CA LEU A 35 -2.63 -4.74 -2.61
C LEU A 35 -1.52 -5.78 -2.49
N GLN A 36 -0.82 -6.07 -3.60
CA GLN A 36 0.32 -6.99 -3.58
C GLN A 36 1.46 -6.44 -2.72
N ALA A 37 1.86 -5.18 -2.92
CA ALA A 37 2.96 -4.57 -2.19
C ALA A 37 2.69 -4.49 -0.68
N VAL A 38 1.48 -4.11 -0.29
CA VAL A 38 1.06 -4.14 1.13
C VAL A 38 1.04 -5.56 1.66
N GLY A 39 0.47 -6.51 0.90
CA GLY A 39 0.38 -7.92 1.31
C GLY A 39 1.73 -8.61 1.46
N ASP A 40 2.73 -8.24 0.66
CA ASP A 40 4.11 -8.74 0.75
C ASP A 40 4.83 -8.16 1.98
N ALA A 41 4.61 -6.88 2.32
CA ALA A 41 5.21 -6.25 3.51
C ALA A 41 4.62 -6.75 4.84
N LEU A 42 3.41 -7.29 4.81
CA LEU A 42 2.73 -7.88 5.96
C LEU A 42 2.97 -9.40 6.08
N ASP A 43 3.75 -10.00 5.18
CA ASP A 43 3.99 -11.45 5.15
C ASP A 43 5.16 -11.91 6.05
N ASP A 44 5.59 -11.07 6.98
CA ASP A 44 6.55 -11.49 7.99
C ASP A 44 5.81 -12.40 9.00
N GLU A 45 5.93 -13.72 8.83
CA GLU A 45 5.18 -14.74 9.59
C GLU A 45 5.37 -14.65 11.11
N ASP A 46 6.41 -13.95 11.56
CA ASP A 46 6.73 -13.72 12.97
C ASP A 46 6.27 -12.34 13.49
N ALA A 47 5.66 -11.50 12.64
CA ALA A 47 5.17 -10.17 13.00
C ALA A 47 3.70 -10.21 13.47
N ASP A 48 3.42 -11.00 14.50
CA ASP A 48 2.19 -10.87 15.28
C ASP A 48 2.53 -10.12 16.59
N PRO A 49 2.01 -8.90 16.83
CA PRO A 49 1.04 -8.16 16.02
C PRO A 49 1.66 -7.38 14.85
N VAL A 50 0.84 -7.14 13.82
CA VAL A 50 1.16 -6.22 12.71
C VAL A 50 1.58 -4.86 13.26
N THR A 51 2.78 -4.42 12.91
CA THR A 51 3.33 -3.15 13.39
C THR A 51 2.98 -1.99 12.48
N ALA A 52 2.87 -0.78 13.05
CA ALA A 52 2.69 0.45 12.27
C ALA A 52 3.79 0.62 11.20
N ARG A 53 5.02 0.17 11.52
CA ARG A 53 6.17 0.20 10.62
C ARG A 53 6.02 -0.75 9.43
N ALA A 54 5.51 -1.96 9.64
CA ALA A 54 5.25 -2.90 8.55
C ALA A 54 4.17 -2.35 7.59
N VAL A 55 3.13 -1.72 8.13
CA VAL A 55 2.09 -1.06 7.34
C VAL A 55 2.65 0.12 6.54
N ALA A 56 3.42 1.01 7.18
CA ALA A 56 4.05 2.14 6.48
C ALA A 56 5.02 1.67 5.38
N ALA A 57 5.80 0.61 5.63
CA ALA A 57 6.69 0.02 4.63
C ALA A 57 5.90 -0.55 3.44
N GLY A 58 4.80 -1.25 3.68
CA GLY A 58 3.94 -1.79 2.62
C GLY A 58 3.29 -0.69 1.76
N VAL A 59 2.83 0.38 2.40
CA VAL A 59 2.25 1.54 1.69
C VAL A 59 3.33 2.29 0.89
N GLY A 60 4.54 2.44 1.44
CA GLY A 60 5.68 3.01 0.70
C GLY A 60 6.05 2.16 -0.52
N ALA A 61 6.08 0.84 -0.38
CA ALA A 61 6.31 -0.07 -1.50
C ALA A 61 5.18 0.01 -2.56
N ALA A 62 3.93 0.16 -2.13
CA ALA A 62 2.80 0.36 -3.02
C ALA A 62 2.91 1.67 -3.83
N ARG A 63 3.29 2.77 -3.18
CA ARG A 63 3.60 4.05 -3.84
C ARG A 63 4.65 3.84 -4.94
N ASP A 64 5.77 3.22 -4.60
CA ASP A 64 6.88 3.01 -5.54
C ASP A 64 6.48 2.11 -6.71
N ALA A 65 5.69 1.07 -6.45
CA ALA A 65 5.16 0.18 -7.48
C ALA A 65 4.21 0.91 -8.45
N VAL A 66 3.29 1.73 -7.93
CA VAL A 66 2.36 2.52 -8.76
C VAL A 66 3.11 3.57 -9.60
N MET A 67 4.07 4.28 -8.98
CA MET A 67 4.93 5.25 -9.67
C MET A 67 5.79 4.60 -10.75
N GLY A 68 6.27 3.37 -10.51
CA GLY A 68 7.08 2.61 -11.47
C GLY A 68 6.28 1.95 -12.61
N HIS A 69 4.98 1.72 -12.41
CA HIS A 69 4.11 1.12 -13.44
C HIS A 69 3.67 2.13 -14.51
N GLY A 70 3.57 3.41 -14.15
CA GLY A 70 3.08 4.48 -15.02
C GLY A 70 4.14 5.49 -15.42
N LYS A 71 3.73 6.45 -16.27
CA LYS A 71 4.44 7.73 -16.46
C LYS A 71 3.82 8.86 -15.62
N ALA A 72 2.83 8.53 -14.80
CA ALA A 72 2.09 9.49 -14.01
C ALA A 72 2.99 10.04 -12.91
N ALA A 73 3.10 11.36 -12.85
CA ALA A 73 3.77 12.11 -11.81
C ALA A 73 2.75 12.80 -10.91
N LEU A 74 3.22 13.31 -9.77
CA LEU A 74 2.47 14.28 -8.98
C LEU A 74 2.08 15.48 -9.87
N GLY A 75 0.81 15.85 -9.83
CA GLY A 75 0.19 16.91 -10.61
C GLY A 75 -0.58 16.43 -11.85
N ASP A 76 -0.46 15.16 -12.23
CA ASP A 76 -1.11 14.62 -13.44
C ASP A 76 -2.62 14.36 -13.28
N LYS A 77 -3.19 14.68 -12.11
CA LYS A 77 -4.59 14.41 -11.74
C LYS A 77 -4.92 12.92 -11.82
N THR A 78 -4.11 12.14 -11.14
CA THR A 78 -4.26 10.67 -11.06
C THR A 78 -4.27 10.21 -9.60
N MET A 79 -4.45 8.91 -9.37
CA MET A 79 -4.38 8.36 -8.01
C MET A 79 -3.03 8.62 -7.31
N VAL A 80 -1.98 8.93 -8.07
CA VAL A 80 -0.67 9.32 -7.54
C VAL A 80 -0.77 10.56 -6.64
N ASP A 81 -1.65 11.50 -6.98
CA ASP A 81 -1.85 12.75 -6.22
C ASP A 81 -2.42 12.51 -4.83
N ALA A 82 -3.17 11.41 -4.64
CA ALA A 82 -3.61 10.97 -3.33
C ALA A 82 -2.59 10.02 -2.67
N LEU A 83 -2.05 9.08 -3.43
CA LEU A 83 -1.24 7.98 -2.91
C LEU A 83 0.13 8.43 -2.39
N VAL A 84 0.80 9.34 -3.09
CA VAL A 84 2.12 9.81 -2.67
C VAL A 84 2.03 10.62 -1.36
N PRO A 85 1.15 11.64 -1.23
CA PRO A 85 0.99 12.36 0.04
C PRO A 85 0.53 11.48 1.18
N PHE A 86 -0.34 10.49 0.91
CA PHE A 86 -0.72 9.49 1.90
C PHE A 86 0.51 8.70 2.41
N ALA A 87 1.28 8.12 1.49
CA ALA A 87 2.42 7.26 1.84
C ALA A 87 3.52 8.02 2.59
N ASP A 88 3.79 9.26 2.18
CA ASP A 88 4.81 10.11 2.79
C ASP A 88 4.39 10.53 4.21
N ALA A 89 3.15 10.99 4.38
CA ALA A 89 2.63 11.36 5.71
C ALA A 89 2.55 10.15 6.65
N LEU A 90 2.10 8.99 6.16
CA LEU A 90 2.07 7.76 6.97
C LEU A 90 3.48 7.37 7.44
N THR A 91 4.46 7.42 6.53
CA THR A 91 5.86 7.09 6.83
C THR A 91 6.46 8.05 7.86
N GLU A 92 6.25 9.35 7.69
CA GLU A 92 6.73 10.37 8.62
C GLU A 92 6.14 10.19 10.01
N ARG A 93 4.81 10.05 10.10
CA ARG A 93 4.10 9.94 11.39
C ARG A 93 4.48 8.67 12.13
N VAL A 94 4.55 7.53 11.44
CA VAL A 94 5.04 6.28 12.04
C VAL A 94 6.51 6.41 12.45
N GLY A 95 7.35 7.04 11.64
CA GLY A 95 8.76 7.32 11.97
C GLY A 95 8.94 8.21 13.20
N SER A 96 7.98 9.11 13.46
CA SER A 96 7.92 9.94 14.67
C SER A 96 7.39 9.23 15.92
N GLY A 97 7.00 7.95 15.80
CA GLY A 97 6.47 7.15 16.91
C GLY A 97 4.96 7.30 17.14
N ALA A 98 4.21 7.88 16.20
CA ALA A 98 2.76 7.94 16.29
C ALA A 98 2.13 6.54 16.24
N SER A 99 0.95 6.39 16.85
CA SER A 99 0.15 5.18 16.69
C SER A 99 -0.25 5.00 15.22
N LEU A 100 -0.49 3.75 14.80
CA LEU A 100 -0.96 3.49 13.43
C LEU A 100 -2.26 4.25 13.14
N ALA A 101 -3.18 4.32 14.10
CA ALA A 101 -4.46 5.01 13.93
C ALA A 101 -4.26 6.52 13.69
N ASP A 102 -3.44 7.18 14.49
CA ASP A 102 -3.17 8.62 14.35
C ASP A 102 -2.40 8.93 13.06
N ALA A 103 -1.43 8.07 12.71
CA ALA A 103 -0.67 8.19 11.47
C ALA A 103 -1.57 8.01 10.25
N TRP A 104 -2.49 7.04 10.29
CA TRP A 104 -3.45 6.77 9.22
C TRP A 104 -4.45 7.91 9.02
N ALA A 105 -4.93 8.51 10.11
CA ALA A 105 -5.82 9.66 10.06
C ALA A 105 -5.11 10.85 9.37
N ALA A 106 -3.90 11.19 9.83
CA ALA A 106 -3.11 12.28 9.23
C ALA A 106 -2.79 12.01 7.74
N ALA A 107 -2.42 10.77 7.40
CA ALA A 107 -2.17 10.38 6.01
C ALA A 107 -3.43 10.50 5.14
N SER A 108 -4.60 10.14 5.68
CA SER A 108 -5.88 10.27 4.97
C SER A 108 -6.23 11.73 4.69
N ASP A 109 -5.93 12.64 5.62
CA ASP A 109 -6.16 14.08 5.43
C ASP A 109 -5.20 14.65 4.39
N ALA A 110 -3.90 14.30 4.44
CA ALA A 110 -2.92 14.68 3.42
C ALA A 110 -3.34 14.24 2.00
N ALA A 111 -3.87 13.02 1.88
CA ALA A 111 -4.37 12.50 0.61
C ALA A 111 -5.58 13.29 0.08
N ARG A 112 -6.49 13.73 0.95
CA ARG A 112 -7.68 14.52 0.58
C ARG A 112 -7.35 15.93 0.18
N GLU A 113 -6.34 16.53 0.80
CA GLU A 113 -5.92 17.90 0.48
C GLU A 113 -5.17 18.00 -0.85
N ALA A 114 -4.53 16.91 -1.27
CA ALA A 114 -3.68 16.89 -2.46
C ALA A 114 -4.37 16.44 -3.76
N ALA A 115 -5.50 15.73 -3.67
CA ALA A 115 -6.25 15.19 -4.81
C ALA A 115 -7.35 16.14 -5.32
#